data_AF-A0A940MRB8-F1
#
_entry.id   AF-A0A940MRB8-F1
#
_cell.length_a   1.000
_cell.length_b   1.000
_cell.length_c   1.000
_cell.angle_alpha   90.00
_cell.angle_beta   90.00
_cell.angle_gamma   90.00
#
_symmetry.space_group_name_H-M   'P 1'
#
loop_
_entity.id
_entity.type
_entity.pdbx_description
1 polymer ?
#
loop_
_entity_poly.entity_id
_entity_poly.type
_entity_poly.pdbx_seq_one_letter_code
_entity_poly.pdbx_strand_id
1 'polypeptide(L)'
;MTTAFTNSLWLFLGIVAGSLIQLLLQYVERQRQASAALKVLQNEIIFNLRVADEFLQIVEDQIRPLQSGEIEPRDFYFPTHSFDYSALGPLNNSGFLHLLLGPDRMSRLLRFQGFFNNAHGSALSHQLISNANSGKGIQFLQNVVKSAKVHRSGLESVLNTRKKLMHLELADR
;
A
#
# COMPACT_ATOMS: atom_id res chain seq x y z
N MET A 1 -47.45 -27.18 -32.65
CA MET A 1 -46.07 -26.92 -32.20
C MET A 1 -45.36 -28.24 -32.05
N THR A 2 -44.23 -28.45 -32.73
CA THR A 2 -43.49 -29.72 -32.71
C THR A 2 -42.70 -29.83 -31.40
N THR A 3 -42.66 -31.03 -30.83
CA THR A 3 -41.90 -31.36 -29.60
C THR A 3 -40.44 -30.90 -29.65
N ALA A 4 -39.84 -30.83 -30.84
CA ALA A 4 -38.51 -30.29 -31.08
C ALA A 4 -38.37 -28.79 -30.73
N PHE A 5 -39.38 -27.96 -31.02
CA PHE A 5 -39.35 -26.52 -30.68
C PHE A 5 -39.42 -26.32 -29.16
N THR A 6 -40.29 -27.05 -28.48
CA THR A 6 -40.44 -27.00 -27.02
C THR A 6 -39.16 -27.45 -26.31
N ASN A 7 -38.55 -28.56 -26.75
CA ASN A 7 -37.28 -29.03 -26.19
C ASN A 7 -36.12 -28.04 -26.41
N SER A 8 -36.00 -27.46 -27.60
CA SER A 8 -34.98 -26.43 -27.89
C SER A 8 -35.19 -25.15 -27.08
N LEU A 9 -36.45 -24.74 -26.84
CA LEU A 9 -36.77 -23.59 -26.00
C LEU A 9 -36.37 -23.82 -24.53
N TRP A 10 -36.65 -25.01 -23.98
CA TRP A 10 -36.23 -25.38 -22.62
C TRP A 10 -34.71 -25.46 -22.48
N LEU A 11 -34.00 -25.99 -23.48
CA LEU A 11 -32.54 -26.00 -23.51
C LEU A 11 -31.97 -24.59 -23.55
N PHE A 12 -32.53 -23.70 -24.38
CA PHE A 12 -32.14 -22.30 -24.44
C PHE A 12 -32.36 -21.59 -23.10
N LEU A 13 -33.53 -21.76 -22.49
CA LEU A 13 -33.83 -21.20 -21.16
C LEU A 13 -32.87 -21.74 -20.09
N GLY A 14 -32.53 -23.03 -20.14
CA GLY A 14 -31.54 -23.64 -19.24
C GLY A 14 -30.14 -23.04 -19.40
N ILE A 15 -29.69 -22.80 -20.64
CA ILE A 15 -28.40 -22.15 -20.93
C ILE A 15 -28.42 -20.70 -20.42
N VAL A 16 -29.45 -19.93 -20.74
CA VAL A 16 -29.58 -18.54 -20.30
C VAL A 16 -29.62 -18.44 -18.77
N ALA A 17 -30.39 -19.30 -18.11
CA ALA A 17 -30.44 -19.35 -16.65
C ALA A 17 -29.08 -19.73 -16.04
N GLY A 18 -28.39 -20.73 -16.61
CA GLY A 18 -27.05 -21.13 -16.19
C GLY A 18 -26.03 -19.99 -16.31
N SER A 19 -26.01 -19.30 -17.45
CA SER A 19 -25.14 -18.13 -17.66
C SER A 19 -25.48 -16.98 -16.72
N LEU A 20 -26.76 -16.72 -16.45
CA LEU A 20 -27.19 -15.65 -15.54
C LEU A 20 -26.76 -15.95 -14.10
N ILE A 21 -26.88 -17.20 -13.66
CA ILE A 21 -26.39 -17.66 -12.35
C ILE A 21 -24.86 -17.53 -12.27
N GLN A 22 -24.13 -17.93 -13.32
CA GLN A 22 -22.68 -17.78 -13.37
C GLN A 22 -22.24 -16.32 -13.28
N LEU A 23 -22.93 -15.41 -13.97
CA LEU A 23 -22.66 -13.97 -13.88
C LEU A 23 -22.88 -13.44 -12.46
N LEU A 24 -23.98 -13.83 -11.81
CA LEU A 24 -24.27 -13.44 -10.43
C LEU A 24 -23.23 -13.99 -9.44
N LEU A 25 -22.84 -15.26 -9.59
CA LEU A 25 -21.82 -15.89 -8.75
C LEU A 25 -20.47 -15.20 -8.91
N GLN A 26 -20.03 -14.94 -10.15
CA GLN A 26 -18.79 -14.22 -10.43
C GLN A 26 -18.81 -12.81 -9.82
N TYR A 27 -19.95 -12.11 -9.88
CA TYR A 27 -20.10 -10.80 -9.25
C TYR A 27 -19.91 -10.87 -7.73
N VAL A 28 -20.60 -11.81 -7.07
CA VAL A 28 -20.50 -12.01 -5.61
C VAL A 28 -19.08 -12.40 -5.21
N GLU A 29 -18.43 -13.27 -5.99
CA GLU A 29 -17.07 -13.71 -5.71
C GLU A 29 -16.05 -12.58 -5.87
N ARG A 30 -16.15 -11.76 -6.92
CA ARG A 30 -15.32 -10.53 -7.06
C ARG A 30 -15.52 -9.57 -5.90
N GLN A 31 -16.76 -9.41 -5.42
CA GLN A 31 -17.05 -8.57 -4.26
C GLN A 31 -16.39 -9.10 -2.99
N ARG A 32 -16.38 -10.43 -2.78
CA ARG A 32 -15.70 -11.09 -1.66
C ARG A 32 -14.19 -10.93 -1.76
N GLN A 33 -13.62 -11.18 -2.93
CA GLN A 33 -12.18 -11.03 -3.18
C GLN A 33 -11.71 -9.59 -2.94
N ALA A 34 -12.43 -8.59 -3.45
CA ALA A 34 -12.09 -7.19 -3.19
C ALA A 34 -12.19 -6.81 -1.71
N SER A 35 -13.15 -7.37 -0.97
CA SER A 35 -13.25 -7.17 0.47
C SER A 35 -12.09 -7.83 1.24
N ALA A 36 -11.65 -9.01 0.83
CA ALA A 36 -10.47 -9.66 1.40
C ALA A 36 -9.20 -8.86 1.07
N ALA A 37 -9.04 -8.43 -0.18
CA ALA A 37 -7.95 -7.58 -0.65
C ALA A 37 -7.86 -6.27 0.15
N LEU A 38 -9.00 -5.61 0.41
CA LEU A 38 -9.04 -4.41 1.24
C LEU A 38 -8.57 -4.69 2.67
N LYS A 39 -8.99 -5.80 3.28
CA LYS A 39 -8.53 -6.17 4.64
C LYS A 39 -7.03 -6.44 4.69
N VAL A 40 -6.51 -7.17 3.71
CA VAL A 40 -5.07 -7.44 3.60
C VAL A 40 -4.29 -6.13 3.49
N LEU A 41 -4.73 -5.23 2.60
CA LEU A 41 -4.14 -3.91 2.43
C LEU A 41 -4.19 -3.08 3.72
N GLN A 42 -5.33 -3.08 4.44
CA GLN A 42 -5.46 -2.36 5.71
C GLN A 42 -4.54 -2.92 6.78
N ASN A 43 -4.40 -4.25 6.88
CA ASN A 43 -3.48 -4.89 7.82
C ASN A 43 -2.03 -4.52 7.53
N GLU A 44 -1.63 -4.53 6.25
CA GLU A 44 -0.28 -4.14 5.83
C GLU A 44 -0.02 -2.65 6.12
N ILE A 45 -0.99 -1.78 5.87
CA ILE A 45 -0.89 -0.37 6.23
C ILE A 45 -0.75 -0.19 7.75
N ILE A 46 -1.56 -0.87 8.56
CA ILE A 46 -1.46 -0.80 10.03
C ILE A 46 -0.08 -1.24 10.51
N PHE A 47 0.43 -2.33 9.95
CA PHE A 47 1.77 -2.82 10.26
C PHE A 47 2.83 -1.76 9.91
N ASN A 48 2.83 -1.25 8.69
CA ASN A 48 3.81 -0.26 8.24
C ASN A 48 3.69 1.09 8.96
N LEU A 49 2.51 1.48 9.42
CA LEU A 49 2.34 2.66 10.28
C LEU A 49 3.03 2.48 11.64
N ARG A 50 2.91 1.29 12.24
CA ARG A 50 3.62 0.97 13.49
C ARG A 50 5.13 0.99 13.28
N VAL A 51 5.61 0.38 12.19
CA VAL A 51 7.04 0.39 11.85
C VAL A 51 7.54 1.82 11.56
N ALA A 52 6.71 2.67 10.96
CA ALA A 52 7.03 4.09 10.79
C ALA A 52 7.13 4.86 12.11
N ASP A 53 6.30 4.53 13.10
CA ASP A 53 6.41 5.08 14.45
C ASP A 53 7.71 4.65 15.13
N GLU A 54 8.08 3.37 15.04
CA GLU A 54 9.35 2.85 15.54
C GLU A 54 10.55 3.52 14.84
N PHE A 55 10.49 3.69 13.52
CA PHE A 55 11.50 4.42 12.75
C PHE A 55 11.67 5.86 13.27
N LEU A 56 10.56 6.58 13.46
CA LEU A 56 10.59 7.96 13.96
C LEU A 56 11.21 8.03 15.34
N GLN A 57 10.80 7.14 16.24
CA GLN A 57 11.32 7.07 17.60
C GLN A 57 12.83 6.80 17.60
N ILE A 58 13.29 5.78 16.86
CA ILE A 58 14.72 5.44 16.78
C ILE A 58 15.55 6.60 16.25
N VAL A 59 15.08 7.28 15.19
CA VAL A 59 15.78 8.44 14.62
C VAL A 59 15.82 9.59 15.63
N GLU A 60 14.70 9.89 16.30
CA GLU A 60 14.61 10.96 17.31
C GLU A 60 15.51 10.66 18.52
N ASP A 61 15.51 9.43 19.02
CA ASP A 61 16.33 8.99 20.14
C ASP A 61 17.84 9.06 19.83
N GLN A 62 18.23 8.79 18.58
CA GLN A 62 19.63 8.87 18.14
C GLN A 62 20.13 10.30 17.84
N ILE A 63 19.24 11.29 17.69
CA ILE A 63 19.66 12.69 17.45
C ILE A 63 20.50 13.22 18.61
N ARG A 64 20.09 12.94 19.86
CA ARG A 64 20.76 13.48 21.05
C ARG A 64 22.17 12.91 21.24
N PRO A 65 22.39 11.59 21.18
CA PRO A 65 23.74 11.01 21.19
C PRO A 65 24.62 11.47 20.02
N LEU A 66 24.04 11.66 18.83
CA LEU A 66 24.79 12.21 17.69
C LEU A 66 25.21 13.65 17.95
N GLN A 67 24.34 14.46 18.57
CA GLN A 67 24.64 15.85 18.92
C GLN A 67 25.70 15.98 20.02
N SER A 68 25.73 15.06 20.99
CA SER A 68 26.77 15.01 22.04
C SER A 68 28.08 14.37 21.56
N GLY A 69 28.11 13.80 20.35
CA GLY A 69 29.27 13.11 19.79
C GLY A 69 29.51 11.72 20.39
N GLU A 70 28.52 11.17 21.10
CA GLU A 70 28.55 9.80 21.63
C GLU A 70 28.43 8.74 20.52
N ILE A 71 27.78 9.10 19.41
CA ILE A 71 27.64 8.26 18.22
C ILE A 71 28.22 9.02 17.04
N GLU A 72 28.96 8.34 16.17
CA GLU A 72 29.41 8.95 14.92
C GLU A 72 28.34 8.85 13.82
N PRO A 73 28.30 9.80 12.87
CA PRO A 73 27.36 9.76 11.75
C PRO A 73 27.39 8.47 10.92
N ARG A 74 28.53 7.76 10.90
CA ARG A 74 28.70 6.47 10.21
C ARG A 74 28.04 5.29 10.92
N ASP A 75 27.86 5.40 12.22
CA ASP A 75 27.25 4.38 13.07
C ASP A 75 25.73 4.60 13.20
N PHE A 76 25.24 5.73 12.69
CA PHE A 76 23.82 6.04 12.63
C PHE A 76 23.10 5.13 11.63
N TYR A 77 22.01 4.51 12.08
CA TYR A 77 21.28 3.52 11.31
C TYR A 77 19.82 3.91 11.10
N PHE A 78 19.34 3.78 9.85
CA PHE A 78 17.94 3.97 9.49
C PHE A 78 17.24 2.60 9.38
N PRO A 79 16.29 2.26 10.27
CA PRO A 79 15.65 0.94 10.32
C PRO A 79 14.58 0.75 9.24
N THR A 80 14.96 0.78 7.96
CA THR A 80 14.03 0.62 6.82
C THR A 80 13.77 -0.84 6.43
N HIS A 81 14.51 -1.79 7.00
CA HIS A 81 14.37 -3.23 6.70
C HIS A 81 13.10 -3.85 7.28
N SER A 82 12.52 -3.24 8.33
CA SER A 82 11.34 -3.75 9.02
C SER A 82 10.03 -3.50 8.27
N PHE A 83 10.05 -2.67 7.23
CA PHE A 83 8.86 -2.39 6.42
C PHE A 83 8.55 -3.59 5.51
N ASP A 84 7.27 -3.97 5.46
CA ASP A 84 6.79 -5.10 4.65
C ASP A 84 5.85 -4.60 3.54
N TYR A 85 6.17 -4.97 2.31
CA TYR A 85 5.40 -4.63 1.10
C TYR A 85 4.94 -5.87 0.33
N SER A 86 4.99 -7.04 0.96
CA SER A 86 4.77 -8.34 0.31
C SER A 86 3.37 -8.50 -0.25
N ALA A 87 2.36 -7.89 0.35
CA ALA A 87 0.98 -7.98 -0.14
C ALA A 87 0.66 -6.95 -1.24
N LEU A 88 1.45 -5.87 -1.42
CA LEU A 88 1.24 -4.92 -2.53
C LEU A 88 1.37 -5.60 -3.90
N GLY A 89 2.34 -6.50 -4.08
CA GLY A 89 2.57 -7.20 -5.35
C GLY A 89 1.35 -7.99 -5.83
N PRO A 90 0.86 -8.97 -5.04
CA PRO A 90 -0.36 -9.71 -5.35
C PRO A 90 -1.61 -8.83 -5.53
N LEU A 91 -1.76 -7.79 -4.71
CA LEU A 91 -2.89 -6.85 -4.81
C LEU A 91 -2.84 -5.99 -6.08
N ASN A 92 -1.63 -5.65 -6.54
CA ASN A 92 -1.42 -4.92 -7.79
C ASN A 92 -1.68 -5.81 -9.01
N ASN A 93 -1.14 -7.03 -9.01
CA ASN A 93 -1.30 -7.99 -10.10
C ASN A 93 -2.76 -8.43 -10.31
N SER A 94 -3.55 -8.43 -9.25
CA SER A 94 -5.00 -8.71 -9.31
C SER A 94 -5.85 -7.49 -9.72
N GLY A 95 -5.24 -6.31 -9.89
CA GLY A 95 -5.92 -5.06 -10.24
C GLY A 95 -6.73 -4.44 -9.08
N PHE A 96 -6.82 -5.11 -7.93
CA PHE A 96 -7.58 -4.61 -6.78
C PHE A 96 -6.98 -3.35 -6.18
N LEU A 97 -5.66 -3.18 -6.23
CA LEU A 97 -5.00 -2.03 -5.63
C LEU A 97 -5.42 -0.70 -6.30
N HIS A 98 -5.49 -0.70 -7.64
CA HIS A 98 -6.01 0.44 -8.42
C HIS A 98 -7.51 0.66 -8.19
N LEU A 99 -8.31 -0.42 -8.15
CA LEU A 99 -9.76 -0.36 -7.93
C LEU A 99 -10.12 0.18 -6.53
N LEU A 100 -9.36 -0.19 -5.51
CA LEU A 100 -9.65 0.15 -4.11
C LEU A 100 -9.18 1.57 -3.76
N LEU A 101 -8.01 1.98 -4.25
CA LEU A 101 -7.37 3.22 -3.80
C LEU A 101 -7.66 4.43 -4.69
N GLY A 102 -7.84 4.22 -6.00
CA GLY A 102 -7.84 5.32 -6.96
C GLY A 102 -6.49 6.06 -7.04
N PRO A 103 -6.36 7.08 -7.90
CA PRO A 103 -5.08 7.72 -8.20
C PRO A 103 -4.43 8.42 -7.01
N ASP A 104 -5.20 9.17 -6.20
CA ASP A 104 -4.65 9.98 -5.12
C ASP A 104 -4.05 9.13 -3.99
N ARG A 105 -4.76 8.08 -3.57
CA ARG A 105 -4.32 7.22 -2.46
C ARG A 105 -3.23 6.26 -2.90
N MET A 106 -3.29 5.80 -4.16
CA MET A 106 -2.18 5.07 -4.78
C MET A 106 -0.89 5.90 -4.74
N SER A 107 -0.96 7.18 -5.12
CA SER A 107 0.22 8.06 -5.08
C SER A 107 0.79 8.19 -3.67
N ARG A 108 -0.06 8.31 -2.64
CA ARG A 108 0.38 8.38 -1.23
C ARG A 108 1.07 7.10 -0.78
N LEU A 109 0.51 5.95 -1.13
CA LEU A 109 1.10 4.64 -0.83
C LEU A 109 2.46 4.45 -1.52
N LEU A 110 2.57 4.78 -2.81
CA LEU A 110 3.82 4.67 -3.55
C LEU A 110 4.89 5.63 -3.04
N ARG A 111 4.51 6.86 -2.64
CA ARG A 111 5.44 7.81 -2.00
C ARG A 111 5.92 7.30 -0.65
N PHE A 112 5.04 6.67 0.13
CA PHE A 112 5.41 6.05 1.40
C PHE A 112 6.43 4.93 1.17
N GLN A 113 6.13 3.99 0.26
CA GLN A 113 7.05 2.90 -0.10
C GLN A 113 8.39 3.43 -0.66
N GLY A 114 8.33 4.47 -1.48
CA GLY A 114 9.51 5.12 -2.07
C GLY A 114 10.41 5.80 -1.04
N PHE A 115 9.85 6.26 0.08
CA PHE A 115 10.60 6.81 1.20
C PHE A 115 11.12 5.70 2.13
N PHE A 116 10.26 4.77 2.54
CA PHE A 116 10.59 3.70 3.49
C PHE A 116 11.02 2.41 2.79
N ASN A 117 12.12 2.45 2.05
CA ASN A 117 12.74 1.25 1.49
C ASN A 117 14.23 1.19 1.77
N ASN A 118 14.81 0.01 1.60
CA ASN A 118 16.22 -0.26 1.90
C ASN A 118 17.18 0.61 1.08
N ALA A 119 16.87 0.84 -0.20
CA ALA A 119 17.71 1.67 -1.07
C ALA A 119 17.72 3.13 -0.61
N HIS A 120 16.55 3.68 -0.24
CA HIS A 120 16.47 5.03 0.31
C HIS A 120 17.12 5.12 1.69
N GLY A 121 16.95 4.12 2.56
CA GLY A 121 17.65 4.05 3.85
C GLY A 121 19.17 4.13 3.70
N SER A 122 19.74 3.38 2.75
CA SER A 122 21.17 3.47 2.42
C SER A 122 21.57 4.86 1.92
N ALA A 123 20.74 5.48 1.08
CA ALA A 123 20.97 6.83 0.59
C ALA A 123 20.94 7.87 1.73
N LEU A 124 20.02 7.73 2.69
CA LEU A 124 19.93 8.58 3.87
C LEU A 124 21.19 8.47 4.74
N SER A 125 21.74 7.26 4.93
CA SER A 125 23.01 7.07 5.65
C SER A 125 24.17 7.79 4.96
N HIS A 126 24.31 7.67 3.63
CA HIS A 126 25.35 8.40 2.88
C HIS A 126 25.17 9.91 2.95
N GLN A 127 23.93 10.39 2.85
CA GLN A 127 23.62 11.81 2.96
C GLN A 127 23.89 12.35 4.36
N LEU A 128 23.62 11.57 5.41
CA LEU A 128 23.91 11.96 6.78
C LEU A 128 25.41 12.19 6.99
N ILE A 129 26.26 11.26 6.52
CA ILE A 129 27.72 11.40 6.61
C ILE A 129 28.18 12.68 5.90
N SER A 130 27.71 12.91 4.68
CA SER A 130 28.05 14.11 3.90
C SER A 130 27.61 15.42 4.59
N ASN A 131 26.38 15.44 5.13
CA ASN A 131 25.85 16.60 5.85
C ASN A 131 26.54 16.82 7.20
N ALA A 132 26.95 15.76 7.89
CA ALA A 132 27.69 15.85 9.14
C ALA A 132 29.08 16.49 8.93
N ASN A 133 29.78 16.10 7.86
CA ASN A 133 31.06 16.74 7.47
C ASN A 133 30.91 18.24 7.16
N SER A 134 29.70 18.68 6.83
CA SER A 134 29.36 20.08 6.55
C SER A 134 28.74 20.81 7.75
N GLY A 135 28.69 20.20 8.94
CA GLY A 135 28.07 20.75 10.14
C GLY A 135 26.53 20.80 10.13
N LYS A 136 25.88 20.14 9.16
CA LYS A 136 24.42 20.17 8.93
C LYS A 136 23.71 18.84 9.26
N GLY A 137 24.42 17.87 9.87
CA GLY A 137 23.88 16.53 10.15
C GLY A 137 22.59 16.53 10.97
N ILE A 138 22.52 17.34 12.04
CA ILE A 138 21.32 17.45 12.88
C ILE A 138 20.13 18.04 12.12
N GLN A 139 20.36 19.10 11.34
CA GLN A 139 19.31 19.70 10.51
C GLN A 139 18.80 18.71 9.45
N PHE A 140 19.70 17.91 8.88
CA PHE A 140 19.33 16.83 7.98
C PHE A 140 18.41 15.82 8.67
N LEU A 141 18.76 15.32 9.86
CA LEU A 141 17.91 14.39 10.61
C LEU A 141 16.53 14.97 10.94
N GLN A 142 16.47 16.24 11.35
CA GLN A 142 15.19 16.92 11.59
C GLN A 142 14.32 16.98 10.32
N ASN A 143 14.93 17.21 9.15
CA ASN A 143 14.23 17.18 7.86
C ASN A 143 13.75 15.76 7.48
N VAL A 144 14.54 14.73 7.80
CA VAL A 144 14.15 13.33 7.61
C VAL A 144 12.95 12.99 8.49
N VAL A 145 12.99 13.33 9.78
CA VAL A 145 11.86 13.16 10.72
C VAL A 145 10.60 13.87 10.20
N LYS A 146 10.75 15.11 9.74
CA LYS A 146 9.62 15.88 9.16
C LYS A 146 9.03 15.18 7.95
N SER A 147 9.89 14.73 7.02
CA SER A 147 9.46 14.02 5.81
C SER A 147 8.77 12.69 6.14
N ALA A 148 9.34 11.91 7.07
CA ALA A 148 8.78 10.66 7.56
C ALA A 148 7.38 10.86 8.16
N LYS A 149 7.17 11.90 8.97
CA LYS A 149 5.85 12.27 9.52
C LYS A 149 4.83 12.61 8.41
N VAL A 150 5.25 13.32 7.36
CA VAL A 150 4.40 13.62 6.21
C VAL A 150 3.99 12.36 5.46
N HIS A 151 4.94 11.45 5.19
CA HIS A 151 4.66 10.18 4.52
C HIS A 151 3.74 9.30 5.35
N ARG A 152 3.99 9.18 6.67
CA ARG A 152 3.14 8.46 7.62
C ARG A 152 1.70 8.99 7.61
N SER A 153 1.50 10.30 7.76
CA SER A 153 0.16 10.91 7.69
C SER A 153 -0.51 10.66 6.33
N GLY A 154 0.28 10.70 5.25
CA GLY A 154 -0.19 10.31 3.92
C GLY A 154 -0.73 8.89 3.89
N LEU A 155 -0.06 7.94 4.53
CA LEU A 155 -0.49 6.55 4.61
C LEU A 155 -1.72 6.32 5.51
N GLU A 156 -1.85 7.04 6.63
CA GLU A 156 -3.06 7.01 7.48
C GLU A 156 -4.33 7.36 6.70
N SER A 157 -4.22 8.32 5.77
CA SER A 157 -5.34 8.67 4.90
C SER A 157 -5.75 7.54 3.94
N VAL A 158 -4.82 6.63 3.64
CA VAL A 158 -5.07 5.43 2.84
C VAL A 158 -5.78 4.36 3.68
N LEU A 159 -5.43 4.21 4.97
CA LEU A 159 -6.08 3.27 5.88
C LEU A 159 -7.59 3.48 5.98
N ASN A 160 -8.02 4.74 6.01
CA ASN A 160 -9.43 5.15 6.07
C ASN A 160 -10.21 4.91 4.77
N THR A 161 -9.60 4.24 3.78
CA THR A 161 -10.29 3.83 2.57
C THR A 161 -11.38 2.84 2.88
N ARG A 162 -12.63 3.26 2.69
CA ARG A 162 -13.78 2.36 2.63
C ARG A 162 -13.91 1.82 1.22
N LYS A 163 -14.42 0.59 1.11
CA LYS A 163 -14.86 0.00 -0.16
C LYS A 163 -15.83 0.97 -0.82
N LYS A 164 -15.39 1.70 -1.86
CA LYS A 164 -16.30 2.41 -2.74
C LYS A 164 -17.12 1.32 -3.43
N LEU A 165 -18.44 1.51 -3.55
CA LEU A 165 -19.28 0.60 -4.32
C LEU A 165 -18.59 0.41 -5.67
N MET A 166 -18.12 -0.82 -5.94
CA MET A 166 -17.44 -1.12 -7.21
C MET A 166 -18.46 -0.86 -8.30
N HIS A 167 -18.38 0.31 -8.92
CA HIS A 167 -19.02 0.55 -10.20
C HIS A 167 -18.28 -0.35 -11.17
N LEU A 168 -18.92 -1.45 -11.55
CA LEU A 168 -18.66 -2.05 -12.84
C LEU A 168 -19.08 -1.01 -13.86
N GLU A 169 -18.16 -0.15 -14.27
CA GLU A 169 -18.19 0.25 -15.67
C GLU A 169 -17.85 -1.03 -16.44
N LEU A 170 -18.90 -1.66 -16.97
CA LEU A 170 -18.77 -2.54 -18.11
C LEU A 170 -18.03 -1.71 -19.16
N ALA A 171 -16.72 -1.93 -19.27
CA ALA A 171 -15.97 -1.49 -20.43
C ALA A 171 -16.57 -2.26 -21.61
N ASP A 172 -17.51 -1.61 -22.29
CA ASP A 172 -17.98 -2.04 -23.60
C ASP A 172 -16.75 -2.23 -24.50
N ARG A 173 -16.65 -3.43 -25.07
CA ARG A 173 -15.75 -3.75 -26.17
C ARG A 173 -16.48 -3.53 -27.48
#